data_AF-A0A9P9I7J3-F1
#
_entry.id   AF-A0A9P9I7J3-F1
#
_cell.length_a   1.000
_cell.length_b   1.000
_cell.length_c   1.000
_cell.angle_alpha   90.00
_cell.angle_beta   90.00
_cell.angle_gamma   90.00
#
_symmetry.space_group_name_H-M   'P 1'
#
loop_
_entity.id
_entity.type
_entity.pdbx_description
1 polymer ?
#
loop_
_entity_poly.entity_id
_entity_poly.type
_entity_poly.pdbx_seq_one_letter_code
_entity_poly.pdbx_strand_id
1 'polypeptide(L)'
;MASPDSSSSLPTVPPTAPQPTDPLELTSWALAKAQLIRPHKVLKFQEPPRPHRLLQLNTRSRQGRSSIPKLDLTRTQNIDAVLIFIFGIKRETPCHHCAKGNGIFLGCYTESSIASGACANCAYSSRGITCSFHRHTKSKPLKSKKLEDIISTITPIQWRALGEELLQRAAAKDKNHA
;
A
#
# COMPACT_ATOMS: atom_id res chain seq x y z
N MET A 1 -24.02 15.82 -28.20
CA MET A 1 -23.32 16.09 -26.92
C MET A 1 -22.36 14.93 -26.71
N ALA A 2 -21.08 15.12 -27.03
CA ALA A 2 -20.09 14.05 -26.99
C ALA A 2 -19.53 13.91 -25.57
N SER A 3 -19.66 12.72 -24.99
CA SER A 3 -19.01 12.33 -23.73
C SER A 3 -17.50 12.16 -23.95
N PRO A 4 -16.62 12.66 -23.07
CA PRO A 4 -15.21 12.30 -23.12
C PRO A 4 -15.00 11.01 -22.31
N ASP A 5 -15.10 9.86 -22.96
CA ASP A 5 -14.51 8.63 -22.45
C ASP A 5 -12.98 8.76 -22.55
N SER A 6 -12.38 9.42 -21.56
CA SER A 6 -10.93 9.46 -21.37
C SER A 6 -10.49 8.21 -20.63
N SER A 7 -10.56 7.06 -21.30
CA SER A 7 -9.85 5.85 -20.90
C SER A 7 -8.35 6.09 -21.08
N SER A 8 -7.74 6.80 -20.13
CA SER A 8 -6.29 6.96 -20.03
C SER A 8 -5.69 5.62 -19.61
N SER A 9 -5.42 4.76 -20.59
CA SER A 9 -4.52 3.63 -20.41
C SER A 9 -3.10 4.17 -20.20
N LEU A 10 -2.39 3.60 -19.22
CA LEU A 10 -0.98 3.89 -19.01
C LEU A 10 -0.19 3.57 -20.30
N PRO A 11 0.72 4.44 -20.76
CA PRO A 11 1.54 4.16 -21.93
C PRO A 11 2.40 2.92 -21.69
N THR A 12 2.60 2.09 -22.71
CA THR A 12 3.48 0.93 -22.63
C THR A 12 4.93 1.37 -22.75
N VAL A 13 5.62 1.52 -21.61
CA VAL A 13 7.04 1.85 -21.57
C VAL A 13 7.88 0.59 -21.28
N PRO A 14 8.90 0.27 -22.08
CA PRO A 14 9.74 -0.89 -21.83
C PRO A 14 10.44 -0.78 -20.47
N PRO A 15 10.42 -1.84 -19.64
CA PRO A 15 11.05 -1.80 -18.33
C PRO A 15 12.58 -1.76 -18.40
N THR A 16 13.18 -1.98 -19.57
CA THR A 16 14.63 -1.83 -19.83
C THR A 16 15.01 -0.40 -20.24
N ALA A 17 14.03 0.46 -20.57
CA ALA A 17 14.27 1.83 -20.95
C ALA A 17 14.90 2.65 -19.80
N PRO A 18 15.62 3.74 -20.10
CA PRO A 18 16.03 4.70 -19.08
C PRO A 18 14.81 5.27 -18.36
N GLN A 19 15.01 5.76 -17.12
CA GLN A 19 13.92 6.33 -16.33
C GLN A 19 13.32 7.57 -17.02
N PRO A 20 12.01 7.59 -17.31
CA PRO A 20 11.33 8.76 -17.87
C PRO A 20 11.25 9.92 -16.87
N THR A 21 11.13 11.14 -17.39
CA THR A 21 10.90 12.35 -16.58
C THR A 21 9.42 12.73 -16.46
N ASP A 22 8.61 12.37 -17.46
CA ASP A 22 7.17 12.59 -17.44
C ASP A 22 6.50 11.69 -16.37
N PRO A 23 5.62 12.22 -15.49
CA PRO A 23 4.99 11.43 -14.44
C PRO A 23 4.15 10.25 -14.94
N LEU A 24 3.49 10.38 -16.09
CA LEU A 24 2.65 9.31 -16.65
C LEU A 24 3.54 8.16 -17.13
N GLU A 25 4.55 8.47 -17.94
CA GLU A 25 5.54 7.48 -18.41
C GLU A 25 6.34 6.86 -17.27
N LEU A 26 6.75 7.67 -16.28
CA LEU A 26 7.48 7.21 -15.10
C LEU A 26 6.65 6.20 -14.29
N THR A 27 5.34 6.44 -14.16
CA THR A 27 4.41 5.52 -13.50
C THR A 27 4.33 4.20 -14.25
N SER A 28 4.12 4.25 -15.56
CA SER A 28 4.10 3.06 -16.42
C SER A 28 5.38 2.26 -16.33
N TRP A 29 6.53 2.91 -16.48
CA TRP A 29 7.84 2.30 -16.42
C TRP A 29 8.10 1.62 -15.08
N ALA A 30 7.72 2.29 -13.98
CA ALA A 30 7.92 1.76 -12.64
C ALA A 30 7.00 0.55 -12.37
N LEU A 31 5.75 0.59 -12.82
CA LEU A 31 4.82 -0.54 -12.73
C LEU A 31 5.24 -1.71 -13.61
N ALA A 32 5.73 -1.46 -14.83
CA ALA A 32 6.28 -2.51 -15.70
C ALA A 32 7.46 -3.22 -15.03
N LYS A 33 8.39 -2.47 -14.43
CA LYS A 33 9.49 -3.04 -13.63
C LYS A 33 8.99 -3.80 -12.40
N ALA A 34 8.02 -3.27 -11.68
CA ALA A 34 7.41 -3.94 -10.53
C ALA A 34 6.75 -5.26 -10.92
N GLN A 35 6.06 -5.30 -12.07
CA GLN A 35 5.40 -6.50 -12.60
C GLN A 35 6.43 -7.58 -12.94
N LEU A 36 7.56 -7.23 -13.54
CA LEU A 36 8.63 -8.19 -13.84
C LEU A 36 9.25 -8.83 -12.60
N ILE A 37 9.47 -8.04 -11.55
CA ILE A 37 10.23 -8.49 -10.37
C ILE A 37 9.31 -9.07 -9.29
N ARG A 38 8.07 -8.55 -9.14
CA ARG A 38 7.11 -8.95 -8.11
C ARG A 38 5.67 -9.08 -8.64
N PRO A 39 5.41 -9.96 -9.63
CA PRO A 39 4.11 -10.06 -10.29
C PRO A 39 2.97 -10.31 -9.30
N HIS A 40 3.16 -11.24 -8.35
CA HIS A 40 2.15 -11.58 -7.34
C HIS A 40 1.75 -10.41 -6.44
N LYS A 41 2.64 -9.43 -6.22
CA LYS A 41 2.29 -8.24 -5.44
C LYS A 41 1.53 -7.24 -6.27
N VAL A 42 1.93 -7.02 -7.51
CA VAL A 42 1.25 -6.09 -8.41
C VAL A 42 -0.17 -6.58 -8.66
N LEU A 43 -0.36 -7.88 -8.95
CA LEU A 43 -1.66 -8.54 -9.13
C LEU A 43 -2.66 -8.26 -8.00
N LYS A 44 -2.21 -8.09 -6.75
CA LYS A 44 -3.10 -7.74 -5.62
C LYS A 44 -3.75 -6.37 -5.74
N PHE A 45 -3.16 -5.48 -6.52
CA PHE A 45 -3.71 -4.16 -6.81
C PHE A 45 -4.50 -4.15 -8.13
N GLN A 46 -4.50 -5.27 -8.88
CA GLN A 46 -5.13 -5.39 -10.18
C GLN A 46 -6.55 -5.92 -10.09
N GLU A 47 -7.54 -5.04 -9.80
CA GLU A 47 -8.88 -5.17 -10.40
C GLU A 47 -9.80 -3.93 -10.21
N PRO A 48 -9.92 -3.07 -11.26
CA PRO A 48 -8.86 -2.81 -12.21
C PRO A 48 -7.76 -1.99 -11.51
N PRO A 49 -6.46 -2.29 -11.73
CA PRO A 49 -5.34 -1.54 -11.15
C PRO A 49 -5.21 -0.19 -11.86
N ARG A 50 -6.15 0.71 -11.65
CA ARG A 50 -5.89 2.10 -11.99
C ARG A 50 -4.95 2.63 -10.90
N PRO A 51 -3.76 3.11 -11.26
CA PRO A 51 -2.91 3.76 -10.28
C PRO A 51 -3.73 4.86 -9.60
N HIS A 52 -3.83 4.85 -8.27
CA HIS A 52 -4.58 5.91 -7.57
C HIS A 52 -3.92 7.28 -7.77
N ARG A 53 -2.64 7.29 -8.17
CA ARG A 53 -1.88 8.48 -8.53
C ARG A 53 -0.69 8.18 -9.43
N LEU A 54 -0.26 9.20 -10.16
CA LEU A 54 1.01 9.18 -10.90
C LEU A 54 2.19 9.39 -9.96
N LEU A 55 3.29 8.71 -10.23
CA LEU A 55 4.54 8.83 -9.47
C LEU A 55 5.08 10.26 -9.56
N GLN A 56 5.27 10.89 -8.40
CA GLN A 56 5.83 12.24 -8.30
C GLN A 56 7.04 12.21 -7.36
N LEU A 57 8.19 12.62 -7.89
CA LEU A 57 9.47 12.64 -7.17
C LEU A 57 9.80 14.06 -6.71
N ASN A 58 10.36 14.20 -5.50
CA ASN A 58 10.91 15.46 -5.03
C ASN A 58 12.18 15.79 -5.82
N THR A 59 12.16 16.91 -6.55
CA THR A 59 13.36 17.46 -7.17
C THR A 59 14.38 17.82 -6.11
N ARG A 60 15.62 17.38 -6.29
CA ARG A 60 16.71 17.75 -5.40
C ARG A 60 17.51 18.87 -6.04
N SER A 61 17.68 19.97 -5.31
CA SER A 61 18.61 21.02 -5.70
C SER A 61 19.96 20.75 -5.03
N ARG A 62 21.01 20.59 -5.83
CA ARG A 62 22.39 20.49 -5.36
C ARG A 62 23.24 21.47 -6.15
N GLN A 63 23.93 22.37 -5.46
CA GLN A 63 24.80 23.39 -6.08
C GLN A 63 24.06 24.22 -7.17
N GLY A 64 22.82 24.63 -6.91
CA GLY A 64 22.02 25.43 -7.85
C GLY A 64 21.45 24.67 -9.04
N ARG A 65 21.68 23.34 -9.16
CA ARG A 65 21.08 22.50 -10.19
C ARG A 65 19.98 21.63 -9.58
N SER A 66 18.77 21.75 -10.12
CA SER A 66 17.64 20.87 -9.79
C SER A 66 17.69 19.62 -10.67
N SER A 67 17.61 18.44 -10.07
CA SER A 67 17.50 17.18 -10.82
C SER A 67 16.44 16.25 -10.22
N ILE A 68 15.82 15.47 -11.09
CA ILE A 68 14.91 14.40 -10.71
C ILE A 68 15.77 13.21 -10.24
N PRO A 69 15.52 12.67 -9.03
CA PRO A 69 16.31 11.55 -8.53
C PRO A 69 16.06 10.28 -9.35
N LYS A 70 17.13 9.50 -9.55
CA LYS A 70 17.04 8.18 -10.20
C LYS A 70 16.53 7.13 -9.21
N LEU A 71 15.58 6.31 -9.62
CA LEU A 71 14.99 5.22 -8.87
C LEU A 71 15.81 3.94 -9.05
N ASP A 72 16.23 3.34 -7.94
CA ASP A 72 16.87 2.02 -7.93
C ASP A 72 15.80 0.94 -7.74
N LEU A 73 15.15 0.55 -8.84
CA LEU A 73 14.13 -0.50 -8.83
C LEU A 73 14.72 -1.92 -8.99
N THR A 74 16.02 -2.10 -8.75
CA THR A 74 16.63 -3.44 -8.61
C THR A 74 16.34 -4.03 -7.23
N ARG A 75 16.10 -3.17 -6.23
CA ARG A 75 15.79 -3.56 -4.85
C ARG A 75 14.30 -3.76 -4.67
N THR A 76 13.92 -4.93 -4.15
CA THR A 76 12.52 -5.28 -3.86
C THR A 76 11.84 -4.32 -2.89
N GLN A 77 12.58 -3.76 -1.93
CA GLN A 77 12.08 -2.74 -1.02
C GLN A 77 11.70 -1.43 -1.73
N ASN A 78 12.45 -1.03 -2.76
CA ASN A 78 12.16 0.17 -3.53
C ASN A 78 10.93 -0.02 -4.42
N ILE A 79 10.74 -1.24 -4.94
CA ILE A 79 9.52 -1.63 -5.64
C ILE A 79 8.31 -1.56 -4.70
N ASP A 80 8.43 -2.14 -3.50
CA ASP A 80 7.40 -2.05 -2.47
C ASP A 80 7.05 -0.58 -2.18
N ALA A 81 8.06 0.30 -2.07
CA ALA A 81 7.86 1.72 -1.86
C ALA A 81 7.12 2.42 -3.02
N VAL A 82 7.43 2.06 -4.27
CA VAL A 82 6.70 2.55 -5.46
C VAL A 82 5.24 2.13 -5.40
N LEU A 83 4.96 0.86 -5.09
CA LEU A 83 3.59 0.35 -4.97
C LEU A 83 2.82 1.06 -3.85
N ILE A 84 3.45 1.27 -2.69
CA ILE A 84 2.85 2.04 -1.58
C ILE A 84 2.54 3.47 -2.04
N PHE A 85 3.40 4.11 -2.82
CA PHE A 85 3.11 5.46 -3.31
C PHE A 85 1.90 5.46 -4.24
N ILE A 86 1.92 4.60 -5.26
CA ILE A 86 0.91 4.57 -6.32
C ILE A 86 -0.46 4.18 -5.79
N PHE A 87 -0.54 3.13 -4.97
CA PHE A 87 -1.80 2.54 -4.52
C PHE A 87 -2.16 2.92 -3.08
N GLY A 88 -1.21 3.35 -2.28
CA GLY A 88 -1.46 3.68 -0.88
C GLY A 88 -2.26 4.97 -0.69
N ILE A 89 -2.62 5.19 0.58
CA ILE A 89 -3.43 6.33 1.02
C ILE A 89 -2.52 7.45 1.49
N LYS A 90 -2.80 8.69 1.06
CA LYS A 90 -2.11 9.89 1.55
C LYS A 90 -2.43 10.10 3.01
N ARG A 91 -1.42 10.31 3.84
CA ARG A 91 -1.61 10.69 5.24
C ARG A 91 -1.73 12.21 5.32
N GLU A 92 -2.75 12.69 6.04
CA GLU A 92 -2.95 14.11 6.31
C GLU A 92 -1.76 14.69 7.08
N THR A 93 -1.37 14.01 8.16
CA THR A 93 -0.15 14.28 8.91
C THR A 93 0.97 13.38 8.43
N PRO A 94 2.11 13.90 7.94
CA PRO A 94 3.24 13.08 7.52
C PRO A 94 3.91 12.39 8.72
N CYS A 95 4.62 11.28 8.49
CA CYS A 95 5.44 10.67 9.53
C CYS A 95 6.62 11.59 9.94
N HIS A 96 7.22 11.35 11.10
CA HIS A 96 8.35 12.17 11.61
C HIS A 96 9.51 12.35 10.62
N HIS A 97 9.78 11.34 9.78
CA HIS A 97 10.81 11.43 8.74
C HIS A 97 10.37 12.28 7.55
N CYS A 98 9.13 12.11 7.09
CA CYS A 98 8.58 12.85 5.95
C CYS A 98 8.28 14.31 6.29
N ALA A 99 7.93 14.61 7.55
CA ALA A 99 7.76 15.98 8.03
C ALA A 99 9.03 16.84 7.85
N LYS A 100 10.20 16.21 7.78
CA LYS A 100 11.50 16.85 7.52
C LYS A 100 11.83 17.01 6.03
N GLY A 101 10.94 16.62 5.12
CA GLY A 101 11.18 16.72 3.67
C GLY A 101 12.17 15.71 3.09
N ASN A 102 12.58 14.69 3.85
CA ASN A 102 13.65 13.75 3.46
C ASN A 102 13.19 12.60 2.54
N GLY A 103 12.03 12.73 1.92
CA GLY A 103 11.45 11.72 1.03
C GLY A 103 11.92 11.85 -0.42
N ILE A 104 12.02 10.73 -1.14
CA ILE A 104 12.20 10.77 -2.60
C ILE A 104 10.88 11.08 -3.32
N PHE A 105 9.75 10.69 -2.73
CA PHE A 105 8.42 10.89 -3.28
C PHE A 105 7.75 12.12 -2.66
N LEU A 106 6.91 12.79 -3.45
CA LEU A 106 6.13 13.94 -3.02
C LEU A 106 4.97 13.52 -2.13
N GLY A 107 5.07 13.74 -0.82
CA GLY A 107 4.04 13.42 0.17
C GLY A 107 4.32 12.14 0.97
N CYS A 108 3.42 11.78 1.89
CA CYS A 108 3.56 10.62 2.76
C CYS A 108 2.40 9.66 2.54
N TYR A 109 2.67 8.49 1.96
CA TYR A 109 1.67 7.49 1.61
C TYR A 109 1.96 6.18 2.32
N THR A 110 0.92 5.50 2.77
CA THR A 110 1.02 4.19 3.44
C THR A 110 0.09 3.20 2.78
N GLU A 111 0.51 1.94 2.73
CA GLU A 111 -0.31 0.79 2.34
C GLU A 111 -0.14 -0.27 3.43
N SER A 112 -1.24 -0.62 4.10
CA SER A 112 -1.24 -1.46 5.30
C SER A 112 -0.69 -2.87 5.06
N SER A 113 -0.87 -3.37 3.83
CA SER A 113 -0.47 -4.71 3.40
C SER A 113 1.01 -4.81 2.96
N ILE A 114 1.72 -3.69 2.84
CA ILE A 114 3.12 -3.64 2.41
C ILE A 114 4.00 -2.99 3.49
N ALA A 115 5.25 -3.45 3.61
CA ALA A 115 6.27 -2.87 4.49
C ALA A 115 5.81 -2.66 5.95
N SER A 116 4.96 -3.56 6.44
CA SER A 116 4.36 -3.47 7.78
C SER A 116 3.66 -2.12 8.03
N GLY A 117 3.08 -1.50 7.01
CA GLY A 117 2.40 -0.20 7.10
C GLY A 117 3.32 1.02 7.11
N ALA A 118 4.64 0.85 6.97
CA ALA A 118 5.54 1.99 6.82
C ALA A 118 5.21 2.79 5.55
N CYS A 119 5.49 4.09 5.58
CA CYS A 119 5.23 4.93 4.41
C CYS A 119 6.23 4.67 3.27
N ALA A 120 5.83 4.99 2.03
CA ALA A 120 6.64 4.83 0.82
C ALA A 120 8.05 5.40 0.96
N ASN A 121 8.18 6.63 1.46
CA ASN A 121 9.46 7.30 1.62
C ASN A 121 10.41 6.60 2.61
N CYS A 122 9.88 6.18 3.76
CA CYS A 122 10.68 5.44 4.74
C CYS A 122 11.04 4.04 4.26
N ALA A 123 10.11 3.37 3.57
CA ALA A 123 10.37 2.08 2.94
C ALA A 123 11.52 2.21 1.93
N TYR A 124 11.47 3.20 1.03
CA TYR A 124 12.52 3.42 0.01
C TYR A 124 13.90 3.69 0.63
N SER A 125 13.98 4.43 1.73
CA SER A 125 15.26 4.76 2.37
C SER A 125 15.78 3.67 3.32
N SER A 126 15.24 2.45 3.28
CA SER A 126 15.53 1.37 4.23
C SER A 126 15.32 1.76 5.71
N ARG A 127 14.44 2.74 5.95
CA ARG A 127 14.07 3.27 7.29
C ARG A 127 12.63 2.91 7.65
N GLY A 128 12.08 1.85 7.06
CA GLY A 128 10.71 1.42 7.29
C GLY A 128 10.44 1.21 8.78
N ILE A 129 11.34 0.56 9.50
CA ILE A 129 11.19 0.23 10.92
C ILE A 129 11.13 1.45 11.85
N THR A 130 11.71 2.60 11.45
CA THR A 130 11.67 3.85 12.23
C THR A 130 10.54 4.78 11.79
N CYS A 131 9.73 4.37 10.81
CA CYS A 131 8.56 5.12 10.40
C CYS A 131 7.51 5.08 11.51
N SER A 132 6.91 6.22 11.86
CA SER A 132 5.86 6.27 12.89
C SER A 132 4.57 5.55 12.51
N PHE A 133 4.40 5.17 11.25
CA PHE A 133 3.29 4.32 10.78
C PHE A 133 3.65 2.83 10.75
N HIS A 134 4.91 2.48 10.96
CA HIS A 134 5.33 1.09 10.97
C HIS A 134 4.64 0.36 12.13
N ARG A 135 3.90 -0.69 11.79
CA ARG A 135 3.37 -1.63 12.76
C ARG A 135 4.53 -2.41 13.36
N HIS A 136 5.00 -1.95 14.51
CA HIS A 136 5.84 -2.79 15.34
C HIS A 136 5.01 -3.99 15.77
N THR A 137 5.54 -5.19 15.58
CA THR A 137 5.01 -6.42 16.17
C THR A 137 5.21 -6.38 17.68
N LYS A 138 4.58 -5.42 18.36
CA LYS A 138 4.45 -5.37 19.82
C LYS A 138 3.13 -5.98 20.28
N SER A 139 2.38 -6.63 19.40
CA SER A 139 1.48 -7.66 19.89
C SER A 139 2.37 -8.81 20.34
N LYS A 140 2.58 -8.94 21.65
CA LYS A 140 2.63 -10.28 22.23
C LYS A 140 1.48 -11.03 21.54
N PRO A 141 1.68 -12.20 20.89
CA PRO A 141 0.52 -13.01 20.56
C PRO A 141 -0.30 -13.04 21.86
N LEU A 142 -1.56 -12.61 21.80
CA LEU A 142 -2.49 -12.91 22.89
C LEU A 142 -2.32 -14.41 23.06
N LYS A 143 -1.70 -14.84 24.17
CA LYS A 143 -1.34 -16.25 24.37
C LYS A 143 -2.63 -17.02 24.16
N SER A 144 -2.72 -17.73 23.05
CA SER A 144 -3.94 -18.37 22.53
C SER A 144 -4.47 -19.45 23.45
N LYS A 145 -3.72 -19.81 24.51
CA LYS A 145 -4.16 -20.71 25.58
C LYS A 145 -5.59 -20.42 26.01
N LYS A 146 -5.93 -19.17 26.33
CA LYS A 146 -7.29 -18.86 26.83
C LYS A 146 -8.40 -19.09 25.78
N LEU A 147 -8.14 -18.87 24.48
CA LEU A 147 -9.15 -19.05 23.44
C LEU A 147 -9.28 -20.53 23.05
N GLU A 148 -8.18 -21.27 22.96
CA GLU A 148 -8.18 -22.71 22.70
C GLU A 148 -8.75 -23.50 23.88
N ASP A 149 -8.46 -23.09 25.12
CA ASP A 149 -9.06 -23.64 26.34
C ASP A 149 -10.57 -23.36 26.41
N ILE A 150 -11.02 -22.19 25.95
CA ILE A 150 -12.45 -21.87 25.85
C ILE A 150 -13.11 -22.69 24.74
N ILE A 151 -12.51 -22.76 23.55
CA ILE A 151 -13.05 -23.53 22.42
C ILE A 151 -13.16 -25.03 22.76
N SER A 152 -12.17 -25.58 23.49
CA SER A 152 -12.16 -26.98 23.92
C SER A 152 -13.13 -27.30 25.07
N THR A 153 -13.65 -26.30 25.77
CA THR A 153 -14.66 -26.47 26.83
C THR A 153 -16.09 -26.25 26.36
N ILE A 154 -16.30 -25.81 25.11
CA ILE A 154 -17.63 -25.64 24.52
C ILE A 154 -18.17 -26.99 24.05
N THR A 155 -19.30 -27.39 24.60
CA THR A 155 -20.03 -28.60 24.20
C THR A 155 -20.73 -28.44 22.84
N PRO A 156 -21.06 -29.53 22.12
CA PRO A 156 -21.79 -29.47 20.85
C PRO A 156 -23.14 -28.71 20.94
N ILE A 157 -23.79 -28.75 22.11
CA ILE A 157 -25.05 -28.03 22.36
C ILE A 157 -24.81 -26.52 22.41
N GLN A 158 -23.73 -26.08 23.08
CA GLN A 158 -23.37 -24.67 23.18
C GLN A 158 -22.93 -24.11 21.82
N TRP A 159 -22.27 -24.91 20.97
CA TRP A 159 -21.94 -24.51 19.59
C TRP A 159 -23.19 -24.24 18.74
N ARG A 160 -24.24 -25.06 18.88
CA ARG A 160 -25.51 -24.87 18.17
C ARG A 160 -26.22 -23.61 18.63
N ALA A 161 -26.31 -23.38 19.94
CA ALA A 161 -26.93 -22.19 20.51
C ALA A 161 -26.22 -20.89 20.05
N LEU A 162 -24.89 -20.89 20.02
CA LEU A 162 -24.12 -19.75 19.53
C LEU A 162 -24.36 -19.50 18.02
N GLY A 163 -24.47 -20.57 17.23
CA GLY A 163 -24.79 -20.48 15.80
C GLY A 163 -26.17 -19.88 15.55
N GLU A 164 -27.19 -20.30 16.31
CA GLU A 164 -28.54 -19.76 16.24
C GLU A 164 -28.58 -18.28 16.64
N GLU A 165 -27.87 -17.88 17.70
CA GLU A 165 -27.81 -16.48 18.14
C GLU A 165 -27.15 -15.56 17.10
N LEU A 166 -26.11 -16.05 16.43
CA LEU A 166 -25.46 -15.30 15.34
C LEU A 166 -26.36 -15.16 14.11
N LEU A 167 -27.10 -16.20 13.75
CA LEU A 167 -28.08 -16.15 12.66
C LEU A 167 -29.23 -15.19 12.98
N GLN A 168 -29.73 -15.19 14.21
CA GLN A 168 -30.77 -14.25 14.66
C GLN A 168 -30.28 -12.80 14.63
N ARG A 169 -29.03 -12.55 15.03
CA ARG A 169 -28.42 -11.21 14.95
C ARG A 169 -28.20 -10.73 13.52
N ALA A 170 -27.82 -11.64 12.62
CA ALA A 170 -27.70 -11.34 11.19
C ALA A 170 -29.08 -10.95 10.61
N ALA A 171 -30.10 -11.76 10.89
CA ALA A 171 -31.47 -11.49 10.44
C ALA A 171 -32.07 -10.20 11.06
N ALA A 172 -31.66 -9.82 12.26
CA ALA A 172 -32.08 -8.56 12.89
C ALA A 172 -31.39 -7.32 12.28
N LYS A 173 -30.17 -7.47 11.77
CA LYS A 173 -29.44 -6.37 11.10
C LYS A 173 -30.03 -6.02 9.74
N ASP A 174 -30.55 -7.01 9.02
CA ASP A 174 -31.19 -6.81 7.71
C ASP A 174 -32.54 -6.08 7.83
N LYS A 175 -33.22 -6.19 8.98
CA LYS A 175 -34.51 -5.51 9.25
C LYS A 175 -34.37 -4.03 9.65
N ASN A 176 -33.17 -3.59 10.02
CA ASN A 176 -32.91 -2.20 10.42
C ASN A 176 -32.36 -1.31 9.28
N HIS A 177 -32.26 -1.85 8.06
CA HIS A 177 -31.84 -1.10 6.85
C HIS A 177 -32.89 -1.13 5.74
N ALA A 178 -34.14 -1.51 6.05
CA ALA A 178 -35.29 -1.44 5.16
C ALA A 178 -36.24 -0.30 5.57
#